data_AF-Q5AYS5-F1
#
_entry.id   AF-Q5AYS5-F1
#
_cell.length_a   1.000
_cell.length_b   1.000
_cell.length_c   1.000
_cell.angle_alpha   90.00
_cell.angle_beta   90.00
_cell.angle_gamma   90.00
#
_symmetry.space_group_name_H-M   'P 1'
#
loop_
_entity.id
_entity.type
_entity.pdbx_description
1 polymer ?
#
loop_
_entity_poly.entity_id
_entity_poly.type
_entity_poly.pdbx_seq_one_letter_code
_entity_poly.pdbx_strand_id
1 'polypeptide(L)'
;MDTSVAGFFVTSLVIAMGLLSWARPSGRVSFFSSKENNLFLNRRNGKAGSKQTTLKELCRTATPARCDLNPLLFNGHLQTCWTTVKFDDVPVYYKRRIFEADSEAYKGHFAVDFVVEPYKAPKSAEATDAERKYTLPSGLPERTAMFSEDEFAALPSEDSKPMLVVLHGLSGGSHELYLRHVVHPLIADRGWEACVINSRGCAQTKISTGILYNARATWDVRQVVKWLRAAFPNRPLFGIGFSLGANILTNYLGEEGDACQLKAAVLCANPWNLEVSSVAMQSNFMGLKVYSKVMGANMKKLFEQHADEVVKNPRVDAEAIRNITYLHEFDRTLQCALWGYPTEGAYYRDASSIDSLLSIRIPFFVVQAEDDPIVTVKAVPFQEIAQTPYGVMMTTSWGGHLGWFEFGGGRWFVKPVTKFLNMMAHEIDLDTPPVVEKPEAVPGRTSSLQKDAAVKEPKPAAFSPMRQHCE
;
A
#
# COMPACT_ATOMS: atom_id res chain seq x y z
N MET A 1 37.21 -27.33 -28.01
CA MET A 1 35.80 -27.75 -28.05
C MET A 1 35.05 -27.03 -26.94
N ASP A 2 34.39 -25.88 -27.11
CA ASP A 2 34.58 -24.75 -28.00
C ASP A 2 33.90 -23.57 -27.29
N THR A 3 34.69 -22.68 -26.69
CA THR A 3 34.23 -21.46 -26.02
C THR A 3 33.90 -20.33 -27.02
N SER A 4 34.04 -20.57 -28.33
CA SER A 4 33.75 -19.58 -29.37
C SER A 4 32.27 -19.55 -29.80
N VAL A 5 31.50 -20.62 -29.55
CA VAL A 5 30.09 -20.70 -29.98
C VAL A 5 29.17 -19.89 -29.04
N ALA A 6 29.48 -19.81 -27.74
CA ALA A 6 28.69 -19.03 -26.78
C ALA A 6 28.79 -17.50 -27.01
N GLY A 7 29.95 -17.01 -27.46
CA GLY A 7 30.16 -15.59 -27.79
C GLY A 7 29.35 -15.14 -29.00
N PHE A 8 29.21 -16.01 -30.02
CA PHE A 8 28.49 -15.65 -31.25
C PHE A 8 26.97 -15.53 -31.05
N PHE A 9 26.36 -16.36 -30.20
CA PHE A 9 24.93 -16.28 -29.90
C PHE A 9 24.55 -15.04 -29.08
N VAL A 10 25.36 -14.67 -28.08
CA VAL A 10 25.11 -13.47 -27.26
C VAL A 10 25.28 -12.19 -28.09
N THR A 11 26.29 -12.14 -28.95
CA THR A 11 26.54 -10.96 -29.80
C THR A 11 25.50 -10.82 -30.91
N SER A 12 25.02 -11.94 -31.48
CA SER A 12 23.97 -11.93 -32.51
C SER A 12 22.60 -11.52 -31.95
N LEU A 13 22.29 -11.88 -30.69
CA LEU A 13 21.06 -11.43 -30.02
C LEU A 13 21.10 -9.93 -29.73
N VAL A 14 22.27 -9.40 -29.33
CA VAL A 14 22.47 -7.96 -29.06
C VAL A 14 22.39 -7.13 -30.35
N ILE A 15 22.93 -7.63 -31.47
CA ILE A 15 22.87 -6.96 -32.78
C ILE A 15 21.44 -7.01 -33.36
N ALA A 16 20.73 -8.14 -33.24
CA ALA A 16 19.33 -8.25 -33.65
C ALA A 16 18.39 -7.34 -32.81
N MET A 17 18.68 -7.15 -31.52
CA MET A 17 17.96 -6.23 -30.64
C MET A 17 18.24 -4.74 -30.94
N GLY A 18 19.37 -4.42 -31.57
CA GLY A 18 19.66 -3.06 -32.06
C GLY A 18 18.81 -2.67 -33.27
N LEU A 19 18.59 -3.61 -34.20
CA LEU A 19 17.82 -3.42 -35.43
C LEU A 19 16.29 -3.34 -35.21
N LEU A 20 15.80 -3.86 -34.08
CA LEU A 20 14.37 -3.87 -33.70
C LEU A 20 14.04 -2.95 -32.52
N SER A 21 14.95 -2.03 -32.15
CA SER A 21 14.74 -1.12 -31.01
C SER A 21 13.51 -0.21 -31.15
N TRP A 22 13.06 0.04 -32.39
CA TRP A 22 11.83 0.77 -32.71
C TRP A 22 10.54 -0.04 -32.50
N ALA A 23 10.65 -1.37 -32.41
CA ALA A 23 9.53 -2.31 -32.24
C ALA A 23 9.38 -2.81 -30.79
N ARG A 24 10.05 -2.17 -29.81
CA ARG A 24 9.87 -2.52 -28.40
C ARG A 24 8.44 -2.22 -27.96
N PRO A 25 7.69 -3.20 -27.45
CA PRO A 25 6.35 -2.93 -26.93
C PRO A 25 6.47 -1.98 -25.72
N SER A 26 5.98 -0.75 -25.87
CA SER A 26 5.76 0.15 -24.74
C SER A 26 4.34 -0.06 -24.25
N GLY A 27 4.16 -0.22 -22.94
CA GLY A 27 2.84 -0.18 -22.33
C GLY A 27 2.16 1.15 -22.63
N ARG A 28 0.87 1.11 -22.98
CA ARG A 28 0.04 2.31 -23.13
C ARG A 28 -0.22 2.87 -21.74
N VAL A 29 0.12 4.14 -21.53
CA VAL A 29 -0.23 4.88 -20.30
C VAL A 29 -1.52 5.66 -20.53
N SER A 30 -2.46 5.61 -19.60
CA SER A 30 -3.74 6.35 -19.67
C SER A 30 -4.06 7.01 -18.34
N PHE A 31 -4.78 8.12 -18.37
CA PHE A 31 -5.13 8.91 -17.19
C PHE A 31 -6.64 9.10 -17.09
N PHE A 32 -7.18 8.85 -15.91
CA PHE A 32 -8.56 9.05 -15.53
C PHE A 32 -8.60 10.04 -14.37
N SER A 33 -9.39 11.09 -14.51
CA SER A 33 -9.58 12.14 -13.52
C SER A 33 -10.87 12.86 -13.85
N SER A 34 -11.36 13.70 -12.94
CA SER A 34 -12.45 14.61 -13.31
C SER A 34 -12.09 15.46 -14.53
N LYS A 35 -13.07 15.60 -15.43
CA LYS A 35 -13.00 16.46 -16.62
C LYS A 35 -13.56 17.85 -16.34
N GLU A 36 -14.46 17.95 -15.37
CA GLU A 36 -15.31 19.11 -15.16
C GLU A 36 -14.99 19.87 -13.86
N ASN A 37 -14.16 19.29 -13.00
CA ASN A 37 -13.80 19.85 -11.69
C ASN A 37 -12.32 19.58 -11.38
N ASN A 38 -11.47 20.60 -11.53
CA ASN A 38 -10.05 20.48 -11.24
C ASN A 38 -9.74 20.78 -9.77
N LEU A 39 -8.67 20.15 -9.26
CA LEU A 39 -8.02 20.55 -8.01
C LEU A 39 -6.77 21.36 -8.32
N PHE A 40 -6.78 22.63 -7.95
CA PHE A 40 -5.66 23.55 -8.07
C PHE A 40 -4.76 23.48 -6.83
N LEU A 41 -3.47 23.35 -7.07
CA LEU A 41 -2.40 23.29 -6.09
C LEU A 41 -1.52 24.53 -6.24
N ASN A 42 -1.26 25.23 -5.14
CA ASN A 42 -0.39 26.40 -5.13
C ASN A 42 1.06 25.96 -5.20
N ARG A 43 1.85 26.57 -6.09
CA ARG A 43 3.30 26.30 -6.13
C ARG A 43 4.02 27.21 -5.14
N ARG A 44 5.11 26.71 -4.55
CA ARG A 44 6.04 27.56 -3.78
C ARG A 44 6.61 28.62 -4.72
N ASN A 45 6.74 29.86 -4.25
CA ASN A 45 7.27 30.97 -5.04
C ASN A 45 8.75 30.71 -5.39
N GLY A 46 9.01 30.10 -6.56
CA GLY A 46 10.36 29.77 -7.01
C GLY A 46 10.42 29.33 -8.47
N LYS A 47 10.95 30.22 -9.33
CA LYS A 47 11.16 30.14 -10.79
C LYS A 47 9.93 30.46 -11.65
N ALA A 48 10.15 31.38 -12.60
CA ALA A 48 9.17 31.98 -13.50
C ALA A 48 8.28 30.95 -14.21
N GLY A 49 7.06 30.78 -13.69
CA GLY A 49 6.04 29.85 -14.17
C GLY A 49 4.76 30.05 -13.34
N SER A 50 3.63 29.58 -13.88
CA SER A 50 2.28 29.70 -13.28
C SER A 50 2.27 29.51 -11.75
N LYS A 51 1.61 30.43 -11.03
CA LYS A 51 1.44 30.40 -9.56
C LYS A 51 0.73 29.14 -9.05
N GLN A 52 -0.01 28.46 -9.93
CA GLN A 52 -0.78 27.26 -9.61
C GLN A 52 -0.57 26.17 -10.66
N THR A 53 -0.82 24.92 -10.28
CA THR A 53 -0.86 23.76 -11.17
C THR A 53 -2.06 22.90 -10.79
N THR A 54 -2.59 22.09 -11.71
CA THR A 54 -3.65 21.14 -11.36
C THR A 54 -3.04 19.82 -10.91
N LEU A 55 -3.73 19.08 -10.04
CA LEU A 55 -3.31 17.73 -9.66
C LEU A 55 -3.11 16.82 -10.88
N LYS A 56 -4.00 16.93 -11.87
CA LYS A 56 -3.93 16.22 -13.15
C LYS A 56 -2.63 16.49 -13.91
N GLU A 57 -2.23 17.75 -14.00
CA GLU A 57 -0.99 18.15 -14.67
C GLU A 57 0.24 17.69 -13.89
N LEU A 58 0.18 17.76 -12.55
CA LEU A 58 1.23 17.25 -11.68
C LEU A 58 1.47 15.75 -11.89
N CYS A 59 0.41 14.94 -11.87
CA CYS A 59 0.49 13.49 -12.10
C CYS A 59 1.01 13.16 -13.50
N ARG A 60 0.59 13.90 -14.54
CA ARG A 60 1.10 13.71 -15.91
C ARG A 60 2.57 14.06 -16.03
N THR A 61 2.98 15.18 -15.43
CA THR A 61 4.38 15.62 -15.39
C THR A 61 5.24 14.63 -14.62
N ALA A 62 4.72 14.04 -13.55
CA ALA A 62 5.40 13.01 -12.77
C ALA A 62 5.63 11.73 -13.58
N THR A 63 4.76 11.42 -14.53
CA THR A 63 4.81 10.16 -15.27
C THR A 63 5.74 10.20 -16.48
N PRO A 64 6.66 9.23 -16.63
CA PRO A 64 7.47 9.11 -17.84
C PRO A 64 6.61 8.97 -19.10
N ALA A 65 7.03 9.60 -20.21
CA ALA A 65 6.29 9.56 -21.48
C ALA A 65 6.15 8.15 -22.08
N ARG A 66 7.01 7.22 -21.68
CA ARG A 66 7.01 5.81 -22.12
C ARG A 66 7.01 4.87 -20.94
N CYS A 67 6.35 3.71 -21.13
CA CYS A 67 6.33 2.59 -20.20
C CYS A 67 7.03 1.40 -20.85
N ASP A 68 8.36 1.45 -20.87
CA ASP A 68 9.20 0.46 -21.53
C ASP A 68 9.51 -0.70 -20.56
N LEU A 69 8.67 -1.72 -20.58
CA LEU A 69 8.80 -2.91 -19.72
C LEU A 69 9.66 -4.00 -20.35
N ASN A 70 10.10 -4.96 -19.54
CA ASN A 70 10.89 -6.09 -20.00
C ASN A 70 10.07 -6.97 -20.98
N PRO A 71 10.45 -7.07 -22.28
CA PRO A 71 9.71 -7.83 -23.29
C PRO A 71 9.63 -9.33 -23.00
N LEU A 72 10.51 -9.87 -22.14
CA LEU A 72 10.44 -11.28 -21.73
C LEU A 72 9.29 -11.54 -20.73
N LEU A 73 8.78 -10.50 -20.09
CA LEU A 73 7.67 -10.58 -19.12
C LEU A 73 6.34 -10.12 -19.76
N PHE A 74 6.11 -10.44 -21.03
CA PHE A 74 5.12 -9.88 -21.97
C PHE A 74 3.62 -9.95 -21.57
N ASN A 75 3.29 -10.39 -20.37
CA ASN A 75 1.94 -10.35 -19.83
C ASN A 75 1.94 -10.16 -18.31
N GLY A 76 0.77 -9.83 -17.76
CA GLY A 76 0.61 -9.56 -16.33
C GLY A 76 0.90 -10.74 -15.44
N HIS A 77 0.71 -11.98 -15.89
CA HIS A 77 1.07 -13.16 -15.13
C HIS A 77 2.59 -13.27 -14.94
N LEU A 78 3.37 -13.11 -16.01
CA LEU A 78 4.83 -13.15 -15.96
C LEU A 78 5.39 -12.01 -15.12
N GLN A 79 4.87 -10.79 -15.28
CA GLN A 79 5.21 -9.65 -14.43
C GLN A 79 4.95 -9.94 -12.95
N THR A 80 3.77 -10.48 -12.63
CA THR A 80 3.37 -10.80 -11.25
C THR A 80 4.24 -11.90 -10.67
N CYS A 81 4.42 -13.01 -11.40
CA CYS A 81 5.27 -14.12 -10.95
C CYS A 81 6.72 -13.69 -10.76
N TRP A 82 7.24 -12.77 -11.58
CA TRP A 82 8.60 -12.28 -11.43
C TRP A 82 8.86 -11.62 -10.06
N THR A 83 7.82 -11.09 -9.41
CA THR A 83 7.93 -10.50 -8.07
C THR A 83 8.35 -11.49 -6.99
N THR A 84 8.09 -12.79 -7.17
CA THR A 84 8.38 -13.83 -6.16
C THR A 84 9.73 -14.51 -6.36
N VAL A 85 10.33 -14.37 -7.55
CA VAL A 85 11.62 -15.00 -7.92
C VAL A 85 12.78 -14.01 -7.93
N LYS A 86 12.50 -12.70 -8.06
CA LYS A 86 13.54 -11.69 -8.09
C LYS A 86 14.04 -11.37 -6.69
N PHE A 87 15.34 -11.55 -6.47
CA PHE A 87 16.04 -11.11 -5.29
C PHE A 87 16.85 -9.86 -5.62
N ASP A 88 16.42 -8.72 -5.10
CA ASP A 88 17.16 -7.46 -5.22
C ASP A 88 17.76 -7.08 -3.88
N ASP A 89 19.00 -6.56 -3.91
CA ASP A 89 19.58 -5.89 -2.76
C ASP A 89 19.22 -4.40 -2.81
N VAL A 90 18.12 -4.03 -2.15
CA VAL A 90 17.68 -2.63 -2.00
C VAL A 90 17.98 -2.19 -0.56
N PRO A 91 19.01 -1.34 -0.33
CA PRO A 91 19.58 -1.11 0.99
C PRO A 91 18.74 -0.10 1.80
N VAL A 92 17.59 -0.54 2.30
CA VAL A 92 16.78 0.20 3.28
C VAL A 92 16.92 -0.48 4.64
N TYR A 93 17.28 0.31 5.65
CA TYR A 93 17.50 -0.14 7.01
C TYR A 93 16.41 0.41 7.91
N TYR A 94 15.99 -0.39 8.89
CA TYR A 94 14.86 -0.07 9.74
C TYR A 94 15.18 -0.24 11.21
N LYS A 95 14.57 0.60 12.04
CA LYS A 95 14.36 0.31 13.46
C LYS A 95 12.89 0.21 13.78
N ARG A 96 12.52 -0.84 14.50
CA ARG A 96 11.16 -1.19 14.87
C ARG A 96 10.80 -0.60 16.22
N ARG A 97 9.62 0.00 16.28
CA ARG A 97 8.90 0.29 17.53
C ARG A 97 7.62 -0.52 17.59
N ILE A 98 7.31 -1.05 18.78
CA ILE A 98 6.02 -1.66 19.08
C ILE A 98 5.11 -0.58 19.68
N PHE A 99 3.91 -0.46 19.14
CA PHE A 99 2.85 0.41 19.63
C PHE A 99 1.78 -0.45 20.29
N GLU A 100 1.36 -0.04 21.48
CA GLU A 100 0.13 -0.55 22.09
C GLU A 100 -1.06 0.13 21.44
N ALA A 101 -2.05 -0.65 21.01
CA ALA A 101 -3.24 -0.14 20.33
C ALA A 101 -4.06 0.73 21.30
N ASP A 102 -4.45 1.92 20.85
CA ASP A 102 -5.28 2.84 21.65
C ASP A 102 -6.78 2.63 21.45
N SER A 103 -7.18 1.73 20.53
CA SER A 103 -8.58 1.35 20.32
C SER A 103 -9.09 0.40 21.40
N GLU A 104 -10.25 0.71 21.96
CA GLU A 104 -10.95 -0.17 22.88
C GLU A 104 -11.50 -1.42 22.17
N ALA A 105 -11.95 -1.27 20.92
CA ALA A 105 -12.47 -2.35 20.10
C ALA A 105 -11.37 -3.31 19.59
N TYR A 106 -10.17 -2.79 19.32
CA TYR A 106 -9.08 -3.52 18.66
C TYR A 106 -7.79 -3.50 19.49
N LYS A 107 -7.86 -4.03 20.72
CA LYS A 107 -6.72 -4.14 21.63
C LYS A 107 -5.57 -5.00 21.09
N GLY A 108 -4.41 -4.85 21.70
CA GLY A 108 -3.17 -5.57 21.39
C GLY A 108 -2.08 -4.61 20.96
N HIS A 109 -1.05 -5.12 20.30
CA HIS A 109 0.06 -4.32 19.80
C HIS A 109 0.26 -4.50 18.30
N PHE A 110 0.97 -3.57 17.70
CA PHE A 110 1.42 -3.64 16.30
C PHE A 110 2.80 -3.00 16.16
N ALA A 111 3.45 -3.24 15.02
CA ALA A 111 4.83 -2.80 14.79
C ALA A 111 4.91 -1.71 13.72
N VAL A 112 5.75 -0.70 13.95
CA VAL A 112 6.11 0.30 12.96
C VAL A 112 7.63 0.29 12.77
N ASP A 113 8.06 0.13 11.52
CA ASP A 113 9.46 0.13 11.13
C ASP A 113 9.83 1.49 10.55
N PHE A 114 10.63 2.27 11.28
CA PHE A 114 11.14 3.56 10.83
C PHE A 114 12.42 3.36 10.05
N VAL A 115 12.52 4.02 8.90
CA VAL A 115 13.75 4.01 8.11
C VAL A 115 14.82 4.77 8.87
N VAL A 116 16.03 4.20 8.91
CA VAL A 116 17.18 4.77 9.60
C VAL A 116 18.43 4.70 8.72
N GLU A 117 19.47 5.42 9.13
CA GLU A 117 20.78 5.30 8.49
C GLU A 117 21.33 3.86 8.59
N PRO A 118 22.10 3.40 7.59
CA PRO A 118 22.73 2.09 7.62
C PRO A 118 23.54 1.87 8.91
N TYR A 119 23.31 0.73 9.56
CA TYR A 119 24.03 0.30 10.74
C TYR A 119 24.50 -1.14 10.58
N LYS A 120 25.50 -1.54 11.38
CA LYS A 120 25.91 -2.95 11.43
C LYS A 120 24.84 -3.74 12.18
N ALA A 121 24.00 -4.44 11.43
CA ALA A 121 23.00 -5.33 12.02
C ALA A 121 23.71 -6.40 12.88
N PRO A 122 23.22 -6.68 14.11
CA PRO A 122 23.76 -7.76 14.93
C PRO A 122 23.71 -9.10 14.20
N LYS A 123 24.77 -9.90 14.31
CA LYS A 123 24.90 -11.18 13.58
C LYS A 123 23.98 -12.28 14.10
N SER A 124 23.43 -12.16 15.31
CA SER A 124 22.46 -13.10 15.87
C SER A 124 21.11 -12.44 16.07
N ALA A 125 20.06 -13.10 15.58
CA ALA A 125 18.67 -12.72 15.82
C ALA A 125 18.29 -12.74 17.32
N GLU A 126 19.09 -13.42 18.15
CA GLU A 126 18.93 -13.49 19.61
C GLU A 126 19.36 -12.23 20.37
N ALA A 127 20.19 -11.36 19.77
CA ALA A 127 20.75 -10.21 20.48
C ALA A 127 19.92 -8.91 20.38
N THR A 128 18.87 -8.87 19.54
CA THR A 128 18.08 -7.65 19.25
C THR A 128 16.71 -7.58 19.93
N ASP A 129 16.23 -8.68 20.50
CA ASP A 129 14.98 -8.76 21.30
C ASP A 129 15.32 -9.61 22.52
N ALA A 130 15.92 -8.99 23.55
CA ALA A 130 16.65 -9.67 24.63
C ALA A 130 15.84 -10.76 25.38
N GLU A 131 14.53 -10.86 25.18
CA GLU A 131 13.65 -11.94 25.66
C GLU A 131 12.59 -12.43 24.64
N ARG A 132 12.75 -12.18 23.33
CA ARG A 132 11.79 -12.55 22.25
C ARG A 132 10.32 -12.18 22.56
N LYS A 133 10.10 -11.03 23.21
CA LYS A 133 8.77 -10.62 23.70
C LYS A 133 7.81 -10.35 22.55
N TYR A 134 8.29 -9.68 21.50
CA TYR A 134 7.44 -9.20 20.41
C TYR A 134 7.70 -9.88 19.07
N THR A 135 8.82 -10.61 18.95
CA THR A 135 9.23 -11.23 17.68
C THR A 135 9.00 -12.74 17.65
N LEU A 136 8.71 -13.26 16.46
CA LEU A 136 8.64 -14.71 16.21
C LEU A 136 10.04 -15.35 16.34
N PRO A 137 10.14 -16.68 16.55
CA PRO A 137 11.44 -17.37 16.69
C PRO A 137 12.40 -17.18 15.51
N SER A 138 11.88 -16.88 14.32
CA SER A 138 12.60 -16.51 13.10
C SER A 138 13.39 -15.20 13.21
N GLY A 139 13.12 -14.37 14.23
CA GLY A 139 13.76 -13.07 14.41
C GLY A 139 13.19 -11.98 13.51
N LEU A 140 13.78 -10.79 13.62
CA LEU A 140 13.37 -9.64 12.79
C LEU A 140 13.74 -9.86 11.31
N PRO A 141 12.99 -9.25 10.38
CA PRO A 141 13.37 -9.23 8.97
C PRO A 141 14.76 -8.61 8.75
N GLU A 142 15.36 -8.93 7.60
CA GLU A 142 16.67 -8.40 7.22
C GLU A 142 16.73 -6.86 7.34
N ARG A 143 17.87 -6.35 7.85
CA ARG A 143 18.14 -4.92 8.06
C ARG A 143 17.17 -4.24 9.01
N THR A 144 16.61 -4.99 9.95
CA THR A 144 15.69 -4.48 10.98
C THR A 144 16.23 -4.79 12.37
N ALA A 145 16.23 -3.81 13.26
CA ALA A 145 16.55 -3.94 14.68
C ALA A 145 15.45 -3.26 15.50
N MET A 146 15.39 -3.49 16.81
CA MET A 146 14.51 -2.71 17.68
C MET A 146 15.13 -1.35 17.98
N PHE A 147 14.30 -0.32 18.18
CA PHE A 147 14.75 0.90 18.85
C PHE A 147 15.08 0.62 20.32
N SER A 148 16.14 1.24 20.85
CA SER A 148 16.23 1.45 22.29
C SER A 148 15.25 2.56 22.73
N GLU A 149 14.91 2.62 24.02
CA GLU A 149 14.05 3.69 24.53
C GLU A 149 14.68 5.08 24.29
N ASP A 150 16.00 5.22 24.48
CA ASP A 150 16.70 6.49 24.23
C ASP A 150 16.66 6.90 22.76
N GLU A 151 16.86 5.94 21.84
CA GLU A 151 16.80 6.21 20.41
C GLU A 151 15.39 6.62 19.98
N PHE A 152 14.36 5.96 20.50
CA PHE A 152 12.97 6.30 20.21
C PHE A 152 12.58 7.66 20.81
N ALA A 153 13.01 7.95 22.03
CA ALA A 153 12.78 9.23 22.70
C ALA A 153 13.48 10.41 21.99
N ALA A 154 14.56 10.13 21.26
CA ALA A 154 15.29 11.12 20.46
C ALA A 154 14.71 11.32 19.05
N LEU A 155 13.74 10.49 18.61
CA LEU A 155 13.12 10.63 17.29
C LEU A 155 12.32 11.93 17.10
N PRO A 156 11.46 12.36 18.06
CA PRO A 156 10.65 13.56 17.88
C PRO A 156 11.49 14.76 17.45
N SER A 157 11.03 15.48 16.42
CA SER A 157 11.73 16.63 15.88
C SER A 157 10.76 17.69 15.38
N GLU A 158 11.20 18.95 15.44
CA GLU A 158 10.47 20.10 14.91
C GLU A 158 10.88 20.47 13.47
N ASP A 159 11.57 19.56 12.76
CA ASP A 159 11.97 19.80 11.38
C ASP A 159 10.80 19.65 10.38
N SER A 160 11.01 20.16 9.16
CA SER A 160 10.02 20.15 8.09
C SER A 160 10.30 19.07 7.02
N LYS A 161 11.19 18.10 7.28
CA LYS A 161 11.56 17.08 6.28
C LYS A 161 10.36 16.15 6.04
N PRO A 162 9.86 15.96 4.81
CA PRO A 162 8.66 15.16 4.57
C PRO A 162 8.83 13.70 5.04
N MET A 163 7.78 13.09 5.58
CA MET A 163 7.76 11.67 5.92
C MET A 163 6.72 10.90 5.11
N LEU A 164 7.12 9.75 4.60
CA LEU A 164 6.26 8.79 3.93
C LEU A 164 5.81 7.66 4.86
N VAL A 165 4.50 7.55 5.07
CA VAL A 165 3.83 6.46 5.79
C VAL A 165 3.45 5.37 4.80
N VAL A 166 4.03 4.19 4.96
CA VAL A 166 3.96 3.08 3.99
C VAL A 166 3.12 1.93 4.53
N LEU A 167 2.22 1.40 3.69
CA LEU A 167 1.43 0.20 3.96
C LEU A 167 1.74 -0.91 2.95
N HIS A 168 2.13 -2.07 3.46
CA HIS A 168 2.45 -3.25 2.66
C HIS A 168 1.19 -4.02 2.23
N GLY A 169 1.36 -4.96 1.29
CA GLY A 169 0.31 -5.85 0.79
C GLY A 169 0.02 -7.07 1.70
N LEU A 170 -0.73 -8.03 1.19
CA LEU A 170 -1.16 -9.22 1.94
C LEU A 170 0.05 -10.02 2.48
N SER A 171 0.08 -10.22 3.80
CA SER A 171 1.06 -11.03 4.57
C SER A 171 2.53 -10.57 4.48
N GLY A 172 2.77 -9.34 4.03
CA GLY A 172 4.11 -8.78 3.82
C GLY A 172 4.72 -8.05 5.02
N GLY A 173 5.43 -6.96 4.75
CA GLY A 173 6.05 -6.10 5.75
C GLY A 173 7.05 -5.11 5.15
N SER A 174 7.81 -4.40 5.99
CA SER A 174 8.91 -3.50 5.58
C SER A 174 10.03 -4.14 4.73
N HIS A 175 10.08 -5.47 4.70
CA HIS A 175 11.04 -6.25 3.93
C HIS A 175 10.68 -6.41 2.45
N GLU A 176 9.47 -6.02 2.06
CA GLU A 176 8.97 -6.18 0.70
C GLU A 176 9.76 -5.35 -0.31
N LEU A 177 10.19 -5.98 -1.41
CA LEU A 177 11.06 -5.32 -2.39
C LEU A 177 10.34 -4.19 -3.13
N TYR A 178 9.07 -4.36 -3.49
CA TYR A 178 8.32 -3.33 -4.23
C TYR A 178 8.25 -2.01 -3.45
N LEU A 179 8.12 -2.04 -2.12
CA LEU A 179 8.08 -0.83 -1.32
C LEU A 179 9.49 -0.28 -1.07
N ARG A 180 10.50 -1.15 -0.88
CA ARG A 180 11.90 -0.70 -0.74
C ARG A 180 12.38 0.02 -1.99
N HIS A 181 11.97 -0.45 -3.17
CA HIS A 181 12.25 0.21 -4.46
C HIS A 181 11.67 1.62 -4.56
N VAL A 182 10.58 1.94 -3.85
CA VAL A 182 10.04 3.31 -3.77
C VAL A 182 10.71 4.13 -2.67
N VAL A 183 10.91 3.54 -1.49
CA VAL A 183 11.48 4.23 -0.33
C VAL A 183 12.93 4.62 -0.57
N HIS A 184 13.75 3.71 -1.10
CA HIS A 184 15.19 3.92 -1.28
C HIS A 184 15.56 5.21 -2.04
N PRO A 185 15.03 5.50 -3.24
CA PRO A 185 15.36 6.74 -3.94
C PRO A 185 14.85 8.01 -3.25
N LEU A 186 13.83 7.95 -2.40
CA LEU A 186 13.34 9.12 -1.64
C LEU A 186 14.28 9.46 -0.48
N ILE A 187 14.82 8.44 0.19
CA ILE A 187 15.72 8.62 1.34
C ILE A 187 17.20 8.76 0.97
N ALA A 188 17.58 8.44 -0.28
CA ALA A 188 18.98 8.42 -0.72
C ALA A 188 19.71 9.76 -0.49
N ASP A 189 19.04 10.87 -0.80
CA ASP A 189 19.60 12.22 -0.61
C ASP A 189 19.23 12.83 0.75
N ARG A 190 18.78 11.99 1.70
CA ARG A 190 18.31 12.41 3.04
C ARG A 190 17.17 13.43 3.02
N GLY A 191 16.46 13.55 1.89
CA GLY A 191 15.37 14.49 1.66
C GLY A 191 14.01 14.04 2.21
N TRP A 192 13.90 12.78 2.62
CA TRP A 192 12.69 12.18 3.20
C TRP A 192 13.03 11.34 4.42
N GLU A 193 12.09 11.25 5.36
CA GLU A 193 11.98 10.11 6.26
C GLU A 193 10.87 9.17 5.78
N ALA A 194 10.85 7.94 6.29
CA ALA A 194 9.74 7.03 6.04
C ALA A 194 9.53 6.06 7.20
N CYS A 195 8.31 5.58 7.35
CA CYS A 195 7.97 4.49 8.25
C CYS A 195 7.00 3.51 7.58
N VAL A 196 7.13 2.23 7.89
CA VAL A 196 6.24 1.17 7.42
C VAL A 196 5.40 0.68 8.59
N ILE A 197 4.08 0.78 8.46
CA ILE A 197 3.16 0.17 9.41
C ILE A 197 3.05 -1.30 9.04
N ASN A 198 3.52 -2.18 9.93
CA ASN A 198 3.38 -3.62 9.74
C ASN A 198 2.06 -4.08 10.33
N SER A 199 1.22 -4.68 9.49
CA SER A 199 -0.04 -5.29 9.92
C SER A 199 0.17 -6.31 11.04
N ARG A 200 -0.81 -6.42 11.94
CA ARG A 200 -0.76 -7.35 13.08
C ARG A 200 -0.45 -8.78 12.62
N GLY A 201 0.54 -9.40 13.26
CA GLY A 201 1.05 -10.73 12.93
C GLY A 201 2.09 -10.77 11.79
N CYS A 202 2.28 -9.68 11.07
CA CYS A 202 3.16 -9.62 9.91
C CYS A 202 4.58 -9.17 10.27
N ALA A 203 5.49 -9.26 9.28
CA ALA A 203 6.89 -8.86 9.42
C ALA A 203 7.61 -9.47 10.65
N GLN A 204 7.29 -10.73 10.99
CA GLN A 204 7.81 -11.46 12.15
C GLN A 204 7.43 -10.89 13.52
N THR A 205 6.34 -10.11 13.59
CA THR A 205 5.79 -9.59 14.84
C THR A 205 4.72 -10.54 15.38
N LYS A 206 4.85 -10.97 16.64
CA LYS A 206 3.80 -11.71 17.36
C LYS A 206 2.55 -10.84 17.51
N ILE A 207 1.38 -11.43 17.58
CA ILE A 207 0.19 -10.75 18.11
C ILE A 207 0.11 -10.91 19.63
N SER A 208 -0.52 -9.96 20.32
CA SER A 208 -0.83 -10.04 21.76
C SER A 208 -2.30 -10.28 22.07
N THR A 209 -3.14 -10.28 21.04
CA THR A 209 -4.56 -10.62 21.11
C THR A 209 -4.88 -11.57 19.96
N GLY A 210 -5.99 -12.31 20.03
CA GLY A 210 -6.46 -13.17 18.93
C GLY A 210 -6.92 -12.42 17.67
N ILE A 211 -6.53 -11.15 17.51
CA ILE A 211 -6.89 -10.25 16.41
C ILE A 211 -5.68 -10.11 15.49
N LEU A 212 -5.79 -10.69 14.30
CA LEU A 212 -4.92 -10.39 13.15
C LEU A 212 -5.36 -9.07 12.50
N TYR A 213 -5.06 -8.88 11.22
CA TYR A 213 -5.55 -7.77 10.41
C TYR A 213 -6.45 -8.27 9.28
N ASN A 214 -7.22 -7.36 8.70
CA ASN A 214 -8.03 -7.60 7.52
C ASN A 214 -8.00 -6.37 6.59
N ALA A 215 -8.74 -6.42 5.48
CA ALA A 215 -8.76 -5.34 4.49
C ALA A 215 -9.38 -4.02 4.99
N ARG A 216 -10.02 -4.01 6.17
CA ARG A 216 -10.66 -2.87 6.82
C ARG A 216 -9.84 -2.30 7.99
N ALA A 217 -8.59 -2.72 8.14
CA ALA A 217 -7.72 -2.37 9.28
C ALA A 217 -7.19 -0.92 9.29
N THR A 218 -8.08 0.07 9.41
CA THR A 218 -7.72 1.50 9.39
C THR A 218 -7.26 2.06 10.74
N TRP A 219 -7.56 1.37 11.85
CA TRP A 219 -7.32 1.87 13.21
C TRP A 219 -5.83 2.04 13.54
N ASP A 220 -4.98 1.07 13.20
CA ASP A 220 -3.53 1.17 13.46
C ASP A 220 -2.92 2.30 12.60
N VAL A 221 -3.44 2.53 11.39
CA VAL A 221 -3.04 3.64 10.52
C VAL A 221 -3.37 4.98 11.17
N ARG A 222 -4.61 5.12 11.64
CA ARG A 222 -5.10 6.33 12.32
C ARG A 222 -4.27 6.64 13.55
N GLN A 223 -3.98 5.63 14.38
CA GLN A 223 -3.15 5.80 15.57
C GLN A 223 -1.73 6.26 15.21
N VAL A 224 -1.09 5.65 14.22
CA VAL A 224 0.25 6.04 13.78
C VAL A 224 0.27 7.45 13.23
N VAL A 225 -0.67 7.82 12.36
CA VAL A 225 -0.72 9.17 11.79
C VAL A 225 -0.95 10.23 12.87
N LYS A 226 -1.83 9.95 13.84
CA LYS A 226 -2.05 10.81 15.01
C LYS A 226 -0.78 10.96 15.84
N TRP A 227 -0.09 9.85 16.13
CA TRP A 227 1.18 9.87 16.85
C TRP A 227 2.26 10.65 16.09
N LEU A 228 2.38 10.44 14.78
CA LEU A 228 3.35 11.14 13.92
C LEU A 228 3.09 12.65 13.90
N ARG A 229 1.84 13.09 13.81
CA ARG A 229 1.51 14.52 13.87
C ARG A 229 1.92 15.12 15.22
N ALA A 230 1.74 14.39 16.32
CA ALA A 230 2.13 14.85 17.65
C ALA A 230 3.65 14.86 17.85
N ALA A 231 4.36 13.84 17.37
CA ALA A 231 5.81 13.69 17.50
C ALA A 231 6.61 14.57 16.52
N PHE A 232 6.00 14.94 15.38
CA PHE A 232 6.61 15.76 14.33
C PHE A 232 5.66 16.88 13.86
N PRO A 233 5.44 17.94 14.67
CA PRO A 233 4.40 18.93 14.40
C PRO A 233 4.53 19.63 13.04
N ASN A 234 5.75 19.99 12.64
CA ASN A 234 6.04 20.73 11.40
C ASN A 234 6.20 19.84 10.17
N ARG A 235 6.19 18.52 10.36
CA ARG A 235 6.50 17.58 9.30
C ARG A 235 5.31 17.35 8.36
N PRO A 236 5.48 17.51 7.04
CA PRO A 236 4.50 17.05 6.06
C PRO A 236 4.44 15.52 6.04
N LEU A 237 3.24 14.96 6.19
CA LEU A 237 3.02 13.51 6.17
C LEU A 237 2.39 13.10 4.85
N PHE A 238 2.90 12.05 4.22
CA PHE A 238 2.40 11.49 2.96
C PHE A 238 2.07 10.01 3.15
N GLY A 239 1.08 9.50 2.43
CA GLY A 239 0.71 8.09 2.46
C GLY A 239 1.09 7.34 1.19
N ILE A 240 1.50 6.08 1.32
CA ILE A 240 1.51 5.15 0.19
C ILE A 240 1.06 3.77 0.62
N GLY A 241 0.19 3.16 -0.17
CA GLY A 241 -0.26 1.79 0.04
C GLY A 241 -0.03 0.93 -1.20
N PHE A 242 0.26 -0.34 -0.97
CA PHE A 242 0.46 -1.34 -2.02
C PHE A 242 -0.53 -2.48 -1.87
N SER A 243 -1.23 -2.86 -2.94
CA SER A 243 -2.19 -3.98 -2.93
C SER A 243 -3.19 -3.83 -1.77
N LEU A 244 -3.32 -4.81 -0.88
CA LEU A 244 -4.18 -4.72 0.30
C LEU A 244 -3.90 -3.48 1.18
N GLY A 245 -2.65 -3.04 1.29
CA GLY A 245 -2.29 -1.80 2.00
C GLY A 245 -2.84 -0.55 1.31
N ALA A 246 -2.98 -0.56 -0.02
CA ALA A 246 -3.65 0.51 -0.76
C ALA A 246 -5.16 0.52 -0.46
N ASN A 247 -5.79 -0.64 -0.31
CA ASN A 247 -7.20 -0.74 0.07
C ASN A 247 -7.44 -0.18 1.47
N ILE A 248 -6.62 -0.60 2.44
CA ILE A 248 -6.66 -0.09 3.81
C ILE A 248 -6.43 1.44 3.83
N LEU A 249 -5.41 1.93 3.10
CA LEU A 249 -5.13 3.37 3.03
C LEU A 249 -6.31 4.14 2.40
N THR A 250 -6.89 3.65 1.31
CA THR A 250 -8.04 4.29 0.66
C THR A 250 -9.24 4.40 1.61
N ASN A 251 -9.51 3.33 2.36
CA ASN A 251 -10.53 3.31 3.40
C ASN A 251 -10.25 4.33 4.51
N TYR A 252 -9.01 4.39 5.01
CA TYR A 252 -8.59 5.39 5.99
C TYR A 252 -8.78 6.82 5.45
N LEU A 253 -8.32 7.09 4.21
CA LEU A 253 -8.45 8.41 3.59
C LEU A 253 -9.91 8.84 3.43
N GLY A 254 -10.80 7.91 3.07
CA GLY A 254 -12.23 8.17 2.95
C GLY A 254 -12.92 8.40 4.30
N GLU A 255 -12.51 7.68 5.34
CA GLU A 255 -13.00 7.87 6.72
C GLU A 255 -12.56 9.20 7.33
N GLU A 256 -11.30 9.59 7.12
CA GLU A 256 -10.79 10.86 7.64
C GLU A 256 -11.33 12.07 6.88
N GLY A 257 -11.61 11.93 5.57
CA GLY A 257 -12.13 13.00 4.73
C GLY A 257 -11.33 14.29 4.88
N ASP A 258 -12.00 15.39 5.22
CA ASP A 258 -11.39 16.71 5.42
C ASP A 258 -10.48 16.80 6.67
N ALA A 259 -10.62 15.87 7.62
CA ALA A 259 -9.78 15.82 8.83
C ALA A 259 -8.44 15.11 8.60
N CYS A 260 -8.22 14.52 7.43
CA CYS A 260 -7.03 13.74 7.12
C CYS A 260 -5.76 14.56 7.28
N GLN A 261 -4.83 14.05 8.10
CA GLN A 261 -3.56 14.73 8.40
C GLN A 261 -2.47 14.52 7.34
N LEU A 262 -2.72 13.66 6.35
CA LEU A 262 -1.82 13.42 5.22
C LEU A 262 -2.00 14.50 4.15
N LYS A 263 -0.91 14.96 3.55
CA LYS A 263 -0.91 16.02 2.53
C LYS A 263 -1.17 15.50 1.12
N ALA A 264 -0.77 14.26 0.84
CA ALA A 264 -1.14 13.53 -0.36
C ALA A 264 -0.96 12.02 -0.14
N ALA A 265 -1.55 11.21 -1.03
CA ALA A 265 -1.38 9.76 -0.99
C ALA A 265 -1.12 9.13 -2.36
N VAL A 266 -0.48 7.96 -2.37
CA VAL A 266 -0.30 7.13 -3.56
C VAL A 266 -0.89 5.74 -3.33
N LEU A 267 -1.69 5.25 -4.29
CA LEU A 267 -2.38 3.97 -4.22
C LEU A 267 -1.89 3.06 -5.35
N CYS A 268 -1.07 2.07 -5.03
CA CYS A 268 -0.46 1.17 -6.01
C CYS A 268 -1.16 -0.18 -6.04
N ALA A 269 -1.64 -0.60 -7.21
CA ALA A 269 -2.31 -1.89 -7.42
C ALA A 269 -3.48 -2.15 -6.44
N ASN A 270 -4.29 -1.12 -6.14
CA ASN A 270 -5.38 -1.20 -5.17
C ASN A 270 -6.50 -2.18 -5.59
N PRO A 271 -6.87 -3.20 -4.80
CA PRO A 271 -8.03 -4.07 -5.03
C PRO A 271 -9.33 -3.38 -4.58
N TRP A 272 -9.78 -2.40 -5.36
CA TRP A 272 -10.93 -1.52 -5.06
C TRP A 272 -12.21 -2.24 -4.61
N ASN A 273 -12.60 -3.28 -5.36
CA ASN A 273 -13.74 -4.13 -5.04
C ASN A 273 -13.25 -5.57 -4.81
N LEU A 274 -13.28 -6.00 -3.54
CA LEU A 274 -12.77 -7.29 -3.09
C LEU A 274 -13.68 -8.44 -3.55
N GLU A 275 -14.99 -8.22 -3.61
CA GLU A 275 -15.95 -9.24 -4.04
C GLU A 275 -15.75 -9.57 -5.53
N VAL A 276 -15.70 -8.53 -6.38
CA VAL A 276 -15.45 -8.69 -7.82
C VAL A 276 -14.07 -9.29 -8.08
N SER A 277 -13.04 -8.83 -7.36
CA SER A 277 -11.69 -9.41 -7.47
C SER A 277 -11.66 -10.88 -7.06
N SER A 278 -12.34 -11.25 -5.96
CA SER A 278 -12.41 -12.63 -5.48
C SER A 278 -13.14 -13.53 -6.48
N VAL A 279 -14.28 -13.09 -7.03
CA VAL A 279 -15.01 -13.83 -8.07
C VAL A 279 -14.17 -14.01 -9.33
N ALA A 280 -13.50 -12.96 -9.82
CA ALA A 280 -12.65 -13.03 -11.00
C ALA A 280 -11.45 -13.97 -10.80
N MET A 281 -10.88 -13.98 -9.60
CA MET A 281 -9.80 -14.89 -9.23
C MET A 281 -10.28 -16.34 -9.18
N GLN A 282 -11.51 -16.59 -8.72
CA GLN A 282 -12.08 -17.94 -8.70
C GLN A 282 -12.52 -18.43 -10.10
N SER A 283 -12.79 -17.51 -11.04
CA SER A 283 -13.40 -17.84 -12.33
C SER A 283 -12.45 -18.44 -13.37
N ASN A 284 -11.15 -18.58 -13.08
CA ASN A 284 -10.18 -19.14 -14.01
C ASN A 284 -9.08 -19.96 -13.32
N PHE A 285 -8.43 -20.86 -14.07
CA PHE A 285 -7.45 -21.80 -13.52
C PHE A 285 -6.25 -21.09 -12.88
N MET A 286 -5.66 -20.08 -13.54
CA MET A 286 -4.53 -19.33 -13.00
C MET A 286 -4.91 -18.60 -11.72
N GLY A 287 -6.05 -17.91 -11.73
CA GLY A 287 -6.64 -17.26 -10.57
C GLY A 287 -6.80 -18.20 -9.38
N LEU A 288 -7.51 -19.31 -9.57
CA LEU A 288 -7.88 -20.20 -8.46
C LEU A 288 -6.71 -21.10 -8.02
N LYS A 289 -6.06 -21.79 -8.97
CA LYS A 289 -5.08 -22.84 -8.67
C LYS A 289 -3.67 -22.31 -8.43
N VAL A 290 -3.37 -21.09 -8.87
CA VAL A 290 -2.08 -20.44 -8.63
C VAL A 290 -2.24 -19.32 -7.60
N TYR A 291 -2.89 -18.21 -7.94
CA TYR A 291 -2.90 -17.02 -7.06
C TYR A 291 -3.65 -17.24 -5.76
N SER A 292 -4.92 -17.64 -5.82
CA SER A 292 -5.75 -17.86 -4.64
C SER A 292 -5.19 -18.95 -3.73
N LYS A 293 -4.62 -20.01 -4.33
CA LYS A 293 -3.95 -21.08 -3.59
C LYS A 293 -2.67 -20.61 -2.87
N VAL A 294 -1.82 -19.84 -3.55
CA VAL A 294 -0.59 -19.29 -2.93
C VAL A 294 -0.94 -18.31 -1.82
N MET A 295 -1.89 -17.40 -2.05
CA MET A 295 -2.34 -16.46 -1.02
C MET A 295 -3.00 -17.18 0.16
N GLY A 296 -3.85 -18.18 -0.10
CA GLY A 296 -4.43 -19.03 0.94
C GLY A 296 -3.37 -19.75 1.78
N ALA A 297 -2.34 -20.33 1.14
CA ALA A 297 -1.21 -20.95 1.83
C ALA A 297 -0.41 -19.96 2.70
N ASN A 298 -0.17 -18.74 2.19
CA ASN A 298 0.50 -17.68 2.95
C ASN A 298 -0.32 -17.24 4.17
N MET A 299 -1.64 -17.09 4.02
CA MET A 299 -2.54 -16.72 5.12
C MET A 299 -2.69 -17.84 6.14
N LYS A 300 -2.76 -19.10 5.71
CA LYS A 300 -2.71 -20.27 6.59
C LYS A 300 -1.40 -20.32 7.38
N LYS A 301 -0.26 -20.05 6.73
CA LYS A 301 1.04 -19.95 7.41
C LYS A 301 1.04 -18.84 8.46
N LEU A 302 0.49 -17.68 8.14
CA LEU A 302 0.34 -16.58 9.10
C LEU A 302 -0.51 -17.02 10.30
N PHE A 303 -1.62 -17.72 10.07
CA PHE A 303 -2.42 -18.28 11.15
C PHE A 303 -1.61 -19.24 12.03
N GLU A 304 -0.90 -20.21 11.45
CA GLU A 304 -0.11 -21.18 12.24
C GLU A 304 0.97 -20.51 13.09
N GLN A 305 1.56 -19.40 12.62
CA GLN A 305 2.54 -18.64 13.40
C GLN A 305 1.96 -17.99 14.66
N HIS A 306 0.64 -17.81 14.73
CA HIS A 306 -0.06 -17.13 15.81
C HIS A 306 -1.23 -17.94 16.38
N ALA A 307 -1.30 -19.24 16.08
CA ALA A 307 -2.47 -20.06 16.37
C ALA A 307 -2.83 -20.02 17.85
N ASP A 308 -1.84 -20.09 18.74
CA ASP A 308 -2.03 -20.08 20.21
C ASP A 308 -2.82 -18.88 20.72
N GLU A 309 -2.68 -17.71 20.09
CA GLU A 309 -3.45 -16.50 20.44
C GLU A 309 -4.79 -16.45 19.72
N VAL A 310 -4.83 -16.82 18.43
CA VAL A 310 -6.03 -16.75 17.60
C VAL A 310 -7.12 -17.72 18.07
N VAL A 311 -6.75 -18.94 18.47
CA VAL A 311 -7.70 -19.99 18.90
C VAL A 311 -8.33 -19.73 20.27
N LYS A 312 -7.84 -18.72 21.01
CA LYS A 312 -8.50 -18.27 22.25
C LYS A 312 -9.89 -17.67 21.97
N ASN A 313 -10.15 -17.25 20.73
CA ASN A 313 -11.50 -16.86 20.30
C ASN A 313 -12.32 -18.12 20.01
N PRO A 314 -13.40 -18.40 20.76
CA PRO A 314 -14.16 -19.64 20.65
C PRO A 314 -14.92 -19.80 19.32
N ARG A 315 -15.01 -18.73 18.50
CA ARG A 315 -15.59 -18.80 17.16
C ARG A 315 -14.63 -19.37 16.11
N VAL A 316 -13.34 -19.49 16.44
CA VAL A 316 -12.30 -19.95 15.52
C VAL A 316 -12.23 -21.47 15.52
N ASP A 317 -12.42 -22.07 14.35
CA ASP A 317 -12.17 -23.49 14.11
C ASP A 317 -10.79 -23.67 13.47
N ALA A 318 -9.82 -24.07 14.29
CA ALA A 318 -8.44 -24.27 13.86
C ALA A 318 -8.28 -25.40 12.82
N GLU A 319 -9.08 -26.46 12.92
CA GLU A 319 -9.00 -27.57 11.97
C GLU A 319 -9.58 -27.17 10.62
N ALA A 320 -10.69 -26.43 10.61
CA ALA A 320 -11.24 -25.87 9.38
C ALA A 320 -10.21 -24.97 8.67
N ILE A 321 -9.51 -24.10 9.41
CA ILE A 321 -8.45 -23.24 8.85
C ILE A 321 -7.29 -24.07 8.33
N ARG A 322 -6.90 -25.14 9.03
CA ARG A 322 -5.86 -26.06 8.56
C ARG A 322 -6.26 -26.81 7.29
N ASN A 323 -7.54 -26.96 7.01
CA ASN A 323 -8.01 -27.66 5.81
C ASN A 323 -8.26 -26.74 4.61
N ILE A 324 -8.10 -25.41 4.75
CA ILE A 324 -8.25 -24.49 3.62
C ILE A 324 -7.16 -24.69 2.58
N THR A 325 -7.53 -24.45 1.32
CA THR A 325 -6.64 -24.44 0.17
C THR A 325 -6.58 -23.04 -0.46
N TYR A 326 -7.69 -22.30 -0.47
CA TYR A 326 -7.83 -21.04 -1.21
C TYR A 326 -8.05 -19.85 -0.28
N LEU A 327 -7.71 -18.65 -0.77
CA LEU A 327 -7.84 -17.40 0.00
C LEU A 327 -9.27 -17.15 0.49
N HIS A 328 -10.27 -17.33 -0.35
CA HIS A 328 -11.67 -17.11 0.04
C HIS A 328 -12.16 -18.07 1.13
N GLU A 329 -11.58 -19.27 1.22
CA GLU A 329 -11.87 -20.22 2.30
C GLU A 329 -11.24 -19.74 3.61
N PHE A 330 -10.03 -19.18 3.56
CA PHE A 330 -9.41 -18.52 4.72
C PHE A 330 -10.25 -17.34 5.20
N ASP A 331 -10.72 -16.50 4.29
CA ASP A 331 -11.58 -15.36 4.64
C ASP A 331 -12.90 -15.83 5.27
N ARG A 332 -13.52 -16.87 4.70
CA ARG A 332 -14.74 -17.46 5.24
C ARG A 332 -14.54 -18.09 6.62
N THR A 333 -13.44 -18.82 6.82
CA THR A 333 -13.21 -19.60 8.05
C THR A 333 -12.66 -18.74 9.18
N LEU A 334 -11.67 -17.89 8.91
CA LEU A 334 -11.02 -17.08 9.93
C LEU A 334 -11.57 -15.66 9.99
N GLN A 335 -11.65 -14.92 8.87
CA GLN A 335 -12.04 -13.50 8.94
C GLN A 335 -13.49 -13.35 9.40
N CYS A 336 -14.41 -14.18 8.92
CA CYS A 336 -15.79 -14.19 9.43
C CYS A 336 -15.86 -14.49 10.92
N ALA A 337 -15.13 -15.50 11.40
CA ALA A 337 -15.11 -15.88 12.81
C ALA A 337 -14.49 -14.80 13.71
N LEU A 338 -13.38 -14.18 13.30
CA LEU A 338 -12.71 -13.14 14.08
C LEU A 338 -13.53 -11.86 14.14
N TRP A 339 -14.06 -11.42 13.00
CA TRP A 339 -14.68 -10.10 12.87
C TRP A 339 -16.20 -10.12 12.92
N GLY A 340 -16.80 -11.31 13.05
CA GLY A 340 -18.26 -11.49 13.17
C GLY A 340 -19.03 -11.26 11.87
N TYR A 341 -18.38 -11.41 10.72
CA TYR A 341 -19.09 -11.39 9.45
C TYR A 341 -19.89 -12.68 9.26
N PRO A 342 -21.13 -12.62 8.76
CA PRO A 342 -21.93 -13.82 8.53
C PRO A 342 -21.45 -14.64 7.33
N THR A 343 -20.80 -13.99 6.35
CA THR A 343 -20.23 -14.62 5.15
C THR A 343 -19.01 -13.85 4.67
N GLU A 344 -18.14 -14.49 3.88
CA GLU A 344 -17.00 -13.82 3.27
C GLU A 344 -17.44 -12.72 2.29
N GLY A 345 -18.61 -12.85 1.65
CA GLY A 345 -19.19 -11.81 0.81
C GLY A 345 -19.58 -10.56 1.62
N ALA A 346 -20.14 -10.75 2.83
CA ALA A 346 -20.41 -9.63 3.73
C ALA A 346 -19.11 -8.92 4.16
N TYR A 347 -18.06 -9.70 4.44
CA TYR A 347 -16.72 -9.16 4.67
C TYR A 347 -16.18 -8.38 3.46
N TYR A 348 -16.24 -8.95 2.25
CA TYR A 348 -15.70 -8.31 1.05
C TYR A 348 -16.42 -7.01 0.71
N ARG A 349 -17.74 -6.94 0.88
CA ARG A 349 -18.48 -5.68 0.67
C ARG A 349 -18.10 -4.63 1.71
N ASP A 350 -18.03 -4.98 2.99
CA ASP A 350 -17.65 -4.01 4.04
C ASP A 350 -16.19 -3.54 3.91
N ALA A 351 -15.30 -4.44 3.49
CA ALA A 351 -13.88 -4.19 3.48
C ALA A 351 -13.35 -3.59 2.17
N SER A 352 -14.16 -3.56 1.11
CA SER A 352 -13.83 -2.92 -0.16
C SER A 352 -13.62 -1.41 0.02
N SER A 353 -12.72 -0.84 -0.77
CA SER A 353 -12.38 0.59 -0.70
C SER A 353 -13.05 1.44 -1.76
N ILE A 354 -13.80 0.82 -2.69
CA ILE A 354 -14.55 1.50 -3.74
C ILE A 354 -15.51 2.57 -3.18
N ASP A 355 -16.21 2.28 -2.08
CA ASP A 355 -17.19 3.19 -1.48
C ASP A 355 -16.54 4.36 -0.73
N SER A 356 -15.29 4.19 -0.30
CA SER A 356 -14.52 5.24 0.40
C SER A 356 -13.92 6.27 -0.57
N LEU A 357 -13.78 5.93 -1.86
CA LEU A 357 -13.10 6.75 -2.86
C LEU A 357 -13.65 8.19 -2.92
N LEU A 358 -14.97 8.32 -3.00
CA LEU A 358 -15.62 9.62 -3.18
C LEU A 358 -15.61 10.49 -1.91
N SER A 359 -15.22 9.92 -0.76
CA SER A 359 -15.09 10.63 0.51
C SER A 359 -13.68 11.19 0.75
N ILE A 360 -12.69 10.83 -0.08
CA ILE A 360 -11.32 11.35 0.05
C ILE A 360 -11.30 12.86 -0.26
N ARG A 361 -10.59 13.64 0.58
CA ARG A 361 -10.50 15.12 0.47
C ARG A 361 -9.07 15.65 0.36
N ILE A 362 -8.10 14.77 0.15
CA ILE A 362 -6.70 15.14 -0.10
C ILE A 362 -6.27 14.68 -1.49
N PRO A 363 -5.27 15.33 -2.12
CA PRO A 363 -4.71 14.86 -3.39
C PRO A 363 -4.26 13.40 -3.31
N PHE A 364 -4.72 12.54 -4.23
CA PHE A 364 -4.24 11.17 -4.34
C PHE A 364 -3.96 10.74 -5.78
N PHE A 365 -2.92 9.92 -5.93
CA PHE A 365 -2.46 9.39 -7.20
C PHE A 365 -2.55 7.86 -7.22
N VAL A 366 -3.26 7.29 -8.18
CA VAL A 366 -3.44 5.84 -8.32
C VAL A 366 -2.57 5.33 -9.46
N VAL A 367 -1.86 4.23 -9.22
CA VAL A 367 -1.11 3.49 -10.23
C VAL A 367 -1.73 2.10 -10.38
N GLN A 368 -2.29 1.81 -11.54
CA GLN A 368 -2.89 0.51 -11.85
C GLN A 368 -2.41 -0.12 -13.17
N ALA A 369 -2.37 -1.44 -13.24
CA ALA A 369 -2.14 -2.18 -14.47
C ALA A 369 -3.46 -2.79 -14.95
N GLU A 370 -3.79 -2.62 -16.23
CA GLU A 370 -5.02 -3.17 -16.83
C GLU A 370 -4.95 -4.70 -16.98
N ASP A 371 -3.74 -5.26 -17.00
CA ASP A 371 -3.48 -6.70 -17.10
C ASP A 371 -3.13 -7.36 -15.76
N ASP A 372 -3.40 -6.69 -14.64
CA ASP A 372 -3.20 -7.22 -13.30
C ASP A 372 -4.06 -8.50 -13.08
N PRO A 373 -3.43 -9.67 -12.81
CA PRO A 373 -4.15 -10.94 -12.68
C PRO A 373 -4.79 -11.13 -11.29
N ILE A 374 -4.48 -10.26 -10.32
CA ILE A 374 -5.02 -10.29 -8.96
C ILE A 374 -6.12 -9.24 -8.82
N VAL A 375 -5.89 -8.03 -9.32
CA VAL A 375 -6.88 -6.94 -9.35
C VAL A 375 -7.45 -6.82 -10.74
N THR A 376 -8.61 -7.45 -10.95
CA THR A 376 -9.27 -7.39 -12.26
C THR A 376 -9.63 -5.95 -12.63
N VAL A 377 -9.38 -5.57 -13.88
CA VAL A 377 -9.77 -4.26 -14.43
C VAL A 377 -11.27 -3.97 -14.27
N LYS A 378 -12.11 -5.02 -14.18
CA LYS A 378 -13.55 -4.91 -13.96
C LYS A 378 -13.92 -4.36 -12.57
N ALA A 379 -13.00 -4.46 -11.61
CA ALA A 379 -13.18 -3.95 -10.25
C ALA A 379 -12.71 -2.49 -10.11
N VAL A 380 -12.10 -1.90 -11.15
CA VAL A 380 -11.49 -0.57 -11.08
C VAL A 380 -12.56 0.53 -11.28
N PRO A 381 -12.68 1.50 -10.36
CA PRO A 381 -13.77 2.49 -10.36
C PRO A 381 -13.46 3.68 -11.28
N PHE A 382 -13.36 3.43 -12.59
CA PHE A 382 -13.02 4.47 -13.56
C PHE A 382 -14.03 5.63 -13.57
N GLN A 383 -15.30 5.33 -13.35
CA GLN A 383 -16.37 6.33 -13.41
C GLN A 383 -16.35 7.22 -12.16
N GLU A 384 -16.13 6.64 -10.99
CA GLU A 384 -16.09 7.34 -9.71
C GLU A 384 -14.81 8.20 -9.59
N ILE A 385 -13.66 7.71 -10.09
CA ILE A 385 -12.44 8.53 -10.24
C ILE A 385 -12.70 9.77 -11.10
N ALA A 386 -13.54 9.66 -12.12
CA ALA A 386 -13.89 10.80 -12.97
C ALA A 386 -14.85 11.80 -12.30
N GLN A 387 -15.37 11.51 -11.10
CA GLN A 387 -16.23 12.45 -10.37
C GLN A 387 -15.48 13.28 -9.32
N THR A 388 -14.38 12.77 -8.76
CA THR A 388 -13.64 13.46 -7.70
C THR A 388 -12.55 14.39 -8.27
N PRO A 389 -12.42 15.64 -7.80
CA PRO A 389 -11.31 16.52 -8.17
C PRO A 389 -10.00 16.10 -7.49
N TYR A 390 -10.09 15.34 -6.39
CA TYR A 390 -8.95 14.97 -5.54
C TYR A 390 -8.13 13.79 -6.06
N GLY A 391 -8.62 13.09 -7.09
CA GLY A 391 -8.03 11.84 -7.56
C GLY A 391 -7.58 11.89 -9.01
N VAL A 392 -6.40 11.33 -9.26
CA VAL A 392 -5.94 11.00 -10.61
C VAL A 392 -5.50 9.55 -10.64
N MET A 393 -6.07 8.76 -11.55
CA MET A 393 -5.67 7.38 -11.79
C MET A 393 -4.89 7.28 -13.09
N MET A 394 -3.66 6.79 -13.00
CA MET A 394 -2.87 6.36 -14.13
C MET A 394 -2.99 4.84 -14.28
N THR A 395 -3.39 4.38 -15.46
CA THR A 395 -3.28 2.98 -15.85
C THR A 395 -2.16 2.74 -16.84
N THR A 396 -1.60 1.53 -16.81
CA THR A 396 -0.79 0.99 -17.89
C THR A 396 -1.46 -0.24 -18.48
N SER A 397 -1.39 -0.44 -19.80
CA SER A 397 -1.94 -1.64 -20.45
C SER A 397 -1.22 -2.94 -20.05
N TRP A 398 -0.03 -2.80 -19.46
CA TRP A 398 0.84 -3.90 -19.05
C TRP A 398 1.59 -3.48 -17.78
N GLY A 399 1.72 -4.40 -16.83
CA GLY A 399 2.48 -4.21 -15.60
C GLY A 399 2.33 -5.34 -14.59
N GLY A 400 1.24 -6.12 -14.66
CA GLY A 400 0.90 -7.14 -13.66
C GLY A 400 0.70 -6.56 -12.25
N HIS A 401 0.48 -7.44 -11.28
CA HIS A 401 0.29 -7.03 -9.89
C HIS A 401 1.63 -6.64 -9.26
N LEU A 402 1.82 -5.33 -9.03
CA LEU A 402 3.06 -4.78 -8.46
C LEU A 402 4.33 -5.23 -9.21
N GLY A 403 4.25 -5.47 -10.52
CA GLY A 403 5.38 -5.93 -11.35
C GLY A 403 6.16 -4.78 -11.96
N TRP A 404 5.67 -4.28 -13.10
CA TRP A 404 6.26 -3.22 -13.92
C TRP A 404 7.77 -3.34 -14.11
N PHE A 405 8.27 -4.56 -14.26
CA PHE A 405 9.71 -4.78 -14.38
C PHE A 405 10.21 -4.26 -15.72
N GLU A 406 11.27 -3.44 -15.64
CA GLU A 406 12.06 -2.95 -16.76
C GLU A 406 13.22 -3.91 -17.05
N PHE A 407 13.87 -3.73 -18.19
CA PHE A 407 15.16 -4.39 -18.45
C PHE A 407 16.18 -3.93 -17.38
N GLY A 408 17.01 -4.85 -16.89
CA GLY A 408 17.89 -4.58 -15.73
C GLY A 408 17.18 -4.71 -14.37
N GLY A 409 15.87 -4.96 -14.37
CA GLY A 409 15.12 -5.36 -13.18
C GLY A 409 14.54 -4.22 -12.34
N GLY A 410 14.79 -2.96 -12.69
CA GLY A 410 14.08 -1.84 -12.08
C GLY A 410 12.55 -1.98 -12.24
N ARG A 411 11.79 -1.23 -11.45
CA ARG A 411 10.33 -1.21 -11.53
C ARG A 411 9.88 0.14 -12.05
N TRP A 412 9.25 0.16 -13.22
CA TRP A 412 8.89 1.40 -13.91
C TRP A 412 8.00 2.30 -13.05
N PHE A 413 7.04 1.73 -12.31
CA PHE A 413 6.10 2.48 -11.47
C PHE A 413 6.79 3.30 -10.36
N VAL A 414 8.02 2.99 -9.98
CA VAL A 414 8.78 3.76 -9.00
C VAL A 414 8.97 5.20 -9.48
N LYS A 415 9.22 5.40 -10.78
CA LYS A 415 9.48 6.72 -11.38
C LYS A 415 8.31 7.70 -11.24
N PRO A 416 7.08 7.38 -11.70
CA PRO A 416 5.93 8.26 -11.50
C PRO A 416 5.61 8.48 -10.02
N VAL A 417 5.75 7.46 -9.18
CA VAL A 417 5.44 7.55 -7.74
C VAL A 417 6.39 8.50 -7.02
N THR A 418 7.70 8.30 -7.14
CA THR A 418 8.69 9.12 -6.43
C THR A 418 8.74 10.54 -6.96
N LYS A 419 8.55 10.73 -8.28
CA LYS A 419 8.46 12.06 -8.87
C LYS A 419 7.22 12.81 -8.39
N PHE A 420 6.04 12.17 -8.34
CA PHE A 420 4.83 12.78 -7.78
C PHE A 420 5.03 13.19 -6.32
N LEU A 421 5.56 12.30 -5.48
CA LEU A 421 5.84 12.58 -4.07
C LEU A 421 6.81 13.76 -3.91
N ASN A 422 7.93 13.77 -4.66
CA ASN A 422 8.90 14.86 -4.62
C ASN A 422 8.30 16.20 -5.08
N MET A 423 7.53 16.21 -6.17
CA MET A 423 6.86 17.43 -6.64
C MET A 423 5.87 17.95 -5.58
N MET A 424 5.05 17.08 -4.99
CA MET A 424 4.14 17.46 -3.91
C MET A 424 4.89 18.00 -2.68
N ALA A 425 5.97 17.36 -2.25
CA ALA A 425 6.68 17.74 -1.03
C ALA A 425 7.54 19.00 -1.18
N HIS A 426 8.10 19.24 -2.37
CA HIS A 426 9.14 20.26 -2.57
C HIS A 426 8.73 21.41 -3.47
N GLU A 427 7.77 21.22 -4.38
CA GLU A 427 7.30 22.25 -5.32
C GLU A 427 5.95 22.86 -4.94
N ILE A 428 5.10 22.12 -4.21
CA ILE A 428 3.78 22.57 -3.79
C ILE A 428 3.84 23.23 -2.41
N ASP A 429 3.13 24.35 -2.26
CA ASP A 429 2.86 24.96 -0.97
C ASP A 429 1.77 24.12 -0.27
N LEU A 430 2.19 23.41 0.78
CA LEU A 430 1.35 22.48 1.54
C LEU A 430 0.60 23.16 2.69
N ASP A 431 0.91 24.43 2.97
CA ASP A 431 0.28 25.21 4.03
C ASP A 431 -0.94 25.95 3.49
N THR A 432 -0.92 26.32 2.21
CA THR A 432 -2.11 26.83 1.51
C THR A 432 -3.00 25.67 1.05
N PRO A 433 -4.27 25.58 1.49
CA PRO A 433 -5.17 24.52 1.07
C PRO A 433 -5.36 24.47 -0.46
N PRO A 434 -5.50 23.26 -1.06
CA PRO A 434 -5.91 23.11 -2.44
C PRO A 434 -7.27 23.78 -2.73
N VAL A 435 -7.45 24.28 -3.94
CA VAL A 435 -8.70 24.93 -4.38
C VAL A 435 -9.42 24.02 -5.37
N VAL A 436 -10.63 23.61 -5.03
CA VAL A 436 -11.52 22.88 -5.96
C VAL A 436 -12.22 23.89 -6.87
N GLU A 437 -12.21 23.66 -8.18
CA GLU A 437 -12.79 24.54 -9.18
C GLU A 437 -14.31 24.73 -9.02
N LYS A 438 -15.03 23.63 -8.75
CA LYS A 438 -16.49 23.60 -8.52
C LYS A 438 -16.80 22.85 -7.21
N PRO A 439 -16.66 23.50 -6.04
CA PRO A 439 -16.84 22.85 -4.75
C PRO A 439 -18.24 22.26 -4.53
N GLU A 440 -19.26 22.82 -5.18
CA GLU A 440 -20.66 22.37 -5.17
C GLU A 440 -20.89 21.07 -5.96
N ALA A 441 -19.99 20.76 -6.91
CA ALA A 441 -20.05 19.55 -7.72
C ALA A 441 -19.27 18.38 -7.12
N VAL A 442 -18.68 18.53 -5.92
CA VAL A 442 -17.93 17.47 -5.25
C VAL A 442 -18.92 16.44 -4.66
N PRO A 443 -18.87 15.16 -5.11
CA PRO A 443 -19.75 14.13 -4.57
C PRO A 443 -19.52 13.88 -3.08
N GLY A 444 -20.57 13.47 -2.37
CA GLY A 444 -20.48 13.11 -0.96
C GLY A 444 -20.35 14.29 0.01
N ARG A 445 -20.49 15.55 -0.46
CA ARG A 445 -20.88 16.65 0.43
C ARG A 445 -22.38 16.54 0.71
N THR A 446 -22.77 15.76 1.71
CA THR A 446 -24.08 15.98 2.34
C THR A 446 -24.07 17.41 2.90
N SER A 447 -25.10 18.19 2.61
CA SER A 447 -25.32 19.51 3.19
C SER A 447 -25.07 19.45 4.70
N SER A 448 -24.13 20.24 5.22
CA SER A 448 -23.81 20.44 6.64
C SER A 448 -24.78 19.77 7.62
N LEU A 449 -24.57 18.47 7.89
CA LEU A 449 -25.14 17.82 9.06
C LEU A 449 -24.15 18.00 10.21
N GLN A 450 -24.72 18.22 11.38
CA GLN A 450 -24.11 18.88 12.54
C GLN A 450 -22.78 18.27 12.98
N LYS A 451 -21.87 19.14 13.41
CA LYS A 451 -20.51 18.83 13.90
C LYS A 451 -20.44 18.13 15.27
N ASP A 452 -21.52 17.49 15.71
CA ASP A 452 -21.64 16.93 17.06
C ASP A 452 -22.01 15.44 17.06
N ALA A 453 -21.15 14.62 16.46
CA ALA A 453 -21.12 13.19 16.76
C ALA A 453 -19.66 12.77 16.92
N ALA A 454 -19.26 12.49 18.17
CA ALA A 454 -18.02 11.76 18.41
C ALA A 454 -18.06 10.49 17.56
N VAL A 455 -17.04 10.27 16.72
CA VAL A 455 -16.86 9.03 15.96
C VAL A 455 -16.84 7.90 16.97
N LYS A 456 -17.97 7.22 17.17
CA LYS A 456 -18.03 6.04 18.02
C LYS A 456 -17.17 4.98 17.34
N GLU A 457 -16.18 4.47 18.07
CA GLU A 457 -15.45 3.29 17.63
C GLU A 457 -16.46 2.20 17.22
N PRO A 458 -16.24 1.52 16.08
CA PRO A 458 -17.11 0.42 15.69
C PRO A 458 -17.18 -0.60 16.84
N LYS A 459 -18.41 -0.95 17.25
CA LYS A 459 -18.61 -1.99 18.27
C LYS A 459 -17.89 -3.27 17.82
N PRO A 460 -17.12 -3.94 18.69
CA PRO A 460 -16.35 -5.11 18.29
C PRO A 460 -17.27 -6.22 17.78
N ALA A 461 -16.81 -6.91 16.73
CA ALA A 461 -17.28 -8.23 16.30
C ALA A 461 -18.78 -8.42 15.98
N ALA A 462 -19.56 -7.35 15.83
CA ALA A 462 -20.95 -7.42 15.40
C ALA A 462 -21.07 -6.80 14.01
N PHE A 463 -21.19 -7.64 12.98
CA PHE A 463 -21.58 -7.16 11.65
C PHE A 463 -22.93 -6.45 11.74
N SER A 464 -22.96 -5.16 11.39
CA SER A 464 -24.19 -4.40 11.18
C SER A 464 -24.46 -4.35 9.67
N PRO A 465 -25.53 -4.98 9.17
CA PRO A 465 -25.84 -5.01 7.74
C PRO A 465 -26.06 -3.64 7.09
N MET A 466 -26.30 -2.60 7.90
CA MET A 466 -26.47 -1.22 7.45
C MET A 466 -25.30 -0.35 7.93
N ARG A 467 -24.23 -0.25 7.15
CA ARG A 467 -23.29 0.89 7.25
C ARG A 467 -23.73 2.00 6.30
N GLN A 468 -24.85 2.61 6.64
CA GLN A 468 -25.04 4.04 6.46
C GLN A 468 -25.47 4.57 7.82
N HIS A 469 -24.51 4.71 8.74
CA HIS A 469 -24.73 5.63 9.85
C HIS A 469 -24.59 7.04 9.28
N CYS A 470 -25.71 7.54 8.75
CA CYS A 470 -26.04 8.94 8.91
C CYS A 470 -26.28 9.15 10.41
N GLU A 471 -25.23 9.53 11.14
CA GLU A 471 -25.36 10.33 12.36
C GLU A 471 -24.46 11.54 12.22
#